data_AF-A0A975DBF3-F1
#
_entry.id   AF-A0A975DBF3-F1
#
_cell.length_a   1.000
_cell.length_b   1.000
_cell.length_c   1.000
_cell.angle_alpha   90.00
_cell.angle_beta   90.00
_cell.angle_gamma   90.00
#
_symmetry.space_group_name_H-M   'P 1'
#
loop_
_entity.id
_entity.type
_entity.pdbx_description
1 polymer ?
#
loop_
_entity_poly.entity_id
_entity_poly.type
_entity_poly.pdbx_seq_one_letter_code
_entity_poly.pdbx_strand_id
1 'polypeptide(L)'
;MTPETFVDILREALWLIIVLVSIMVVPSLIVGLIVAIFQAATSINEQTLSFLPRLIVTLLALMVAGHWITAMLMDHFYNLVERIPSIIG
;
A
#
# COMPACT_ATOMS: atom_id res chain seq x y z
N MET A 1 -11.21 -28.22 -1.01
CA MET A 1 -11.33 -26.85 -1.60
C MET A 1 -12.62 -26.69 -2.38
N THR A 2 -13.51 -25.77 -1.97
CA THR A 2 -14.63 -25.36 -2.83
C THR A 2 -14.27 -24.06 -3.58
N PRO A 3 -14.90 -23.77 -4.74
CA PRO A 3 -14.64 -22.52 -5.47
C PRO A 3 -14.85 -21.26 -4.61
N GLU A 4 -15.82 -21.30 -3.69
CA GLU A 4 -16.11 -20.21 -2.77
C GLU A 4 -14.93 -19.95 -1.83
N THR A 5 -14.33 -21.01 -1.28
CA THR A 5 -13.16 -20.87 -0.38
C THR A 5 -11.97 -20.23 -1.09
N PHE A 6 -11.79 -20.55 -2.37
CA PHE A 6 -10.70 -19.96 -3.16
C PHE A 6 -10.92 -18.46 -3.41
N VAL A 7 -12.16 -18.07 -3.75
CA VAL A 7 -12.52 -16.66 -3.94
C VAL A 7 -12.34 -15.86 -2.64
N ASP A 8 -12.68 -16.43 -1.49
CA ASP A 8 -12.49 -15.78 -0.20
C ASP A 8 -11.00 -15.52 0.11
N ILE A 9 -10.13 -16.50 -0.15
CA ILE A 9 -8.67 -16.33 0.02
C ILE A 9 -8.15 -15.21 -0.89
N LEU A 10 -8.57 -15.18 -2.16
CA LEU A 10 -8.19 -14.10 -3.08
C LEU A 10 -8.69 -12.74 -2.62
N ARG A 11 -9.92 -12.66 -2.09
CA ARG A 11 -10.49 -11.43 -1.56
C ARG A 11 -9.67 -10.91 -0.37
N GLU A 12 -9.29 -11.78 0.56
CA GLU A 12 -8.44 -11.44 1.70
C GLU A 12 -7.07 -10.92 1.24
N ALA A 13 -6.44 -11.60 0.28
CA ALA A 13 -5.15 -11.20 -0.27
C ALA A 13 -5.21 -9.84 -0.99
N LEU A 14 -6.23 -9.61 -1.81
CA LEU A 14 -6.45 -8.33 -2.49
C LEU A 14 -6.72 -7.20 -1.50
N TRP A 15 -7.50 -7.47 -0.45
CA TRP A 15 -7.75 -6.50 0.60
C TRP A 15 -6.46 -6.09 1.30
N LEU A 16 -5.62 -7.06 1.65
CA LEU A 16 -4.30 -6.79 2.23
C LEU A 16 -3.47 -5.90 1.29
N ILE A 17 -3.37 -6.24 0.01
CA ILE A 17 -2.63 -5.44 -0.98
C ILE A 17 -3.15 -4.01 -1.03
N ILE A 18 -4.47 -3.81 -1.08
CA ILE A 18 -5.09 -2.49 -1.12
C ILE A 18 -4.69 -1.67 0.11
N VAL A 19 -4.76 -2.26 1.30
CA VAL A 19 -4.38 -1.58 2.56
C VAL A 19 -2.92 -1.18 2.53
N LEU A 20 -2.01 -2.11 2.21
CA LEU A 20 -0.57 -1.85 2.17
C LEU A 20 -0.21 -0.76 1.16
N VAL A 21 -0.74 -0.85 -0.07
CA VAL A 21 -0.53 0.15 -1.11
C VAL A 21 -1.08 1.51 -0.68
N SER A 22 -2.27 1.55 -0.06
CA SER A 22 -2.89 2.80 0.36
C SER A 22 -2.04 3.55 1.38
N ILE A 23 -1.48 2.84 2.37
CA ILE A 23 -0.61 3.44 3.40
C ILE A 23 0.62 4.13 2.79
N MET A 24 1.18 3.56 1.72
CA MET A 24 2.36 4.11 1.06
C MET A 24 2.01 5.22 0.07
N VAL A 25 0.94 5.04 -0.71
CA VAL A 25 0.62 5.88 -1.87
C VAL A 25 -0.23 7.09 -1.50
N VAL A 26 -1.18 6.96 -0.58
CA VAL A 26 -2.10 8.07 -0.23
C VAL A 26 -1.35 9.30 0.29
N PRO A 27 -0.37 9.19 1.21
CA PRO A 27 0.42 10.35 1.65
C PRO A 27 1.18 11.02 0.49
N SER A 28 1.76 10.21 -0.40
CA SER A 28 2.49 10.67 -1.58
C SER A 28 1.58 11.40 -2.57
N LEU A 29 0.35 10.91 -2.77
CA LEU A 29 -0.66 11.55 -3.60
C LEU A 29 -1.09 12.91 -3.06
N ILE A 30 -1.32 13.01 -1.73
CA ILE A 30 -1.70 14.27 -1.09
C ILE A 30 -0.61 15.32 -1.31
N VAL A 31 0.65 14.98 -1.06
CA VAL A 31 1.77 15.90 -1.31
C VAL A 31 1.93 16.22 -2.79
N GLY A 32 1.77 15.23 -3.66
CA GLY A 32 1.78 15.43 -5.10
C GLY A 32 0.74 16.44 -5.58
N LEU A 33 -0.47 16.37 -5.02
CA LEU A 33 -1.56 17.29 -5.31
C LEU A 33 -1.26 18.71 -4.82
N ILE A 34 -0.77 18.86 -3.59
CA ILE A 34 -0.38 20.16 -3.02
C ILE A 34 0.68 20.82 -3.90
N VAL A 35 1.71 20.07 -4.29
CA VAL A 35 2.79 20.57 -5.14
C VAL A 35 2.29 20.92 -6.54
N ALA A 36 1.38 20.13 -7.13
CA ALA A 36 0.79 20.43 -8.43
C ALA A 36 -0.03 21.73 -8.41
N ILE A 37 -0.79 21.98 -7.35
CA ILE A 37 -1.53 23.25 -7.16
C ILE A 37 -0.56 24.42 -7.05
N PHE A 38 0.53 24.25 -6.29
CA PHE A 38 1.57 25.28 -6.15
C PHE A 38 2.21 25.61 -7.51
N GLN A 39 2.60 24.59 -8.27
CA GLN A 39 3.15 24.74 -9.62
C GLN A 39 2.19 25.49 -10.56
N ALA A 40 0.90 25.13 -10.53
CA ALA A 40 -0.12 25.80 -11.32
C ALA A 40 -0.32 27.27 -10.90
N ALA A 41 -0.34 27.55 -9.60
CA ALA A 41 -0.53 28.91 -9.08
C ALA A 41 0.64 29.86 -9.40
N THR A 42 1.87 29.35 -9.43
CA THR A 42 3.07 30.15 -9.71
C THR A 42 3.57 30.03 -11.15
N SER A 43 2.86 29.30 -12.01
CA SER A 43 3.30 28.99 -13.39
C SER A 43 4.70 28.35 -13.51
N ILE A 44 5.15 27.65 -12.46
CA ILE A 44 6.44 26.94 -12.46
C ILE A 44 6.22 25.54 -13.05
N ASN A 45 6.82 25.26 -14.20
CA ASN A 45 6.72 23.96 -14.88
C ASN A 45 8.02 23.14 -14.74
N GLU A 46 8.48 22.97 -13.51
CA GLU A 46 9.69 22.19 -13.21
C GLU A 46 9.33 20.77 -12.77
N GLN A 47 9.55 19.80 -13.66
CA GLN A 47 9.14 18.41 -13.45
C GLN A 47 9.73 17.80 -12.17
N THR A 48 10.97 18.16 -11.83
CA THR A 48 11.72 17.66 -10.66
C THR A 48 11.12 18.12 -9.32
N LEU A 49 10.52 19.31 -9.28
CA LEU A 49 9.91 19.90 -8.08
C LEU A 49 8.75 19.03 -7.58
N SER A 50 8.03 18.37 -8.50
CA SER A 50 6.96 17.45 -8.13
C SER A 50 7.47 16.11 -7.61
N PHE A 51 8.62 15.64 -8.11
CA PHE A 51 9.15 14.31 -7.81
C PHE A 51 9.77 14.21 -6.42
N LEU A 52 10.64 15.15 -6.04
CA LEU A 52 11.42 15.06 -4.81
C LEU A 52 10.55 15.04 -3.53
N PRO A 53 9.54 15.93 -3.36
CA PRO A 53 8.69 15.91 -2.16
C PRO A 53 7.89 14.60 -2.04
N ARG A 54 7.38 14.08 -3.16
CA ARG A 54 6.67 12.79 -3.19
C ARG A 54 7.56 11.63 -2.77
N LEU A 55 8.81 11.60 -3.25
CA LEU A 55 9.78 10.59 -2.88
C LEU A 55 10.07 10.62 -1.37
N ILE A 56 10.36 11.79 -0.82
CA ILE A 56 10.65 11.95 0.61
C ILE A 56 9.47 11.44 1.46
N VAL A 57 8.25 11.84 1.11
CA VAL A 57 7.04 11.41 1.84
C VAL A 57 6.82 9.91 1.74
N THR A 58 7.06 9.31 0.57
CA THR A 58 6.94 7.86 0.39
C THR A 58 7.96 7.11 1.25
N LEU A 59 9.21 7.59 1.31
CA LEU A 59 10.26 7.02 2.15
C LEU A 59 9.93 7.16 3.65
N LEU A 60 9.40 8.31 4.07
CA LEU A 60 8.96 8.51 5.46
C LEU A 60 7.77 7.61 5.82
N ALA A 61 6.80 7.46 4.91
CA ALA A 61 5.68 6.55 5.11
C ALA A 61 6.17 5.10 5.28
N LEU A 62 7.14 4.67 4.46
CA LEU A 62 7.78 3.35 4.59
C LEU A 62 8.55 3.20 5.91
N MET A 63 9.27 4.23 6.35
CA MET A 63 10.02 4.19 7.61
C MET A 63 9.08 4.05 8.81
N VAL A 64 7.97 4.79 8.83
CA VAL A 64 7.01 4.79 9.94
C VAL A 64 6.11 3.55 9.91
N ALA A 65 5.58 3.19 8.73
CA ALA A 65 4.65 2.08 8.59
C ALA A 65 5.35 0.73 8.38
N GLY A 66 6.66 0.69 8.16
CA GLY A 66 7.39 -0.52 7.79
C GLY A 66 7.18 -1.68 8.77
N HIS A 67 7.26 -1.41 10.07
CA HIS A 67 7.01 -2.43 11.09
C HIS A 67 5.58 -3.02 10.99
N TRP A 68 4.58 -2.15 10.79
CA TRP A 68 3.18 -2.58 10.70
C TRP A 68 2.88 -3.34 9.41
N ILE A 69 3.43 -2.88 8.28
CA ILE A 69 3.34 -3.55 6.97
C ILE A 69 3.89 -4.98 7.09
N THR A 70 5.07 -5.15 7.71
CA THR A 70 5.69 -6.45 7.88
C THR A 70 4.88 -7.34 8.83
N ALA A 71 4.38 -6.81 9.95
CA ALA A 71 3.53 -7.55 10.87
C ALA A 71 2.26 -8.08 10.18
N MET A 72 1.56 -7.23 9.42
CA MET A 72 0.35 -7.62 8.70
C MET A 72 0.61 -8.67 7.63
N LEU A 73 1.75 -8.59 6.95
CA LEU A 73 2.16 -9.59 5.96
C LEU A 73 2.46 -10.94 6.62
N MET A 74 3.17 -10.92 7.75
CA MET A 74 3.48 -12.13 8.53
C MET A 74 2.21 -12.78 9.06
N ASP A 75 1.30 -12.01 9.66
CA ASP A 75 0.03 -12.50 10.17
C ASP A 75 -0.80 -13.14 9.06
N HIS A 76 -0.88 -12.52 7.89
CA HIS A 76 -1.58 -13.11 6.75
C HIS A 76 -0.93 -14.41 6.28
N PHE A 77 0.41 -14.46 6.25
CA PHE A 77 1.14 -15.68 5.90
C PHE A 77 0.89 -16.82 6.90
N TYR A 78 0.98 -16.55 8.21
CA TYR A 78 0.70 -17.56 9.23
C TYR A 78 -0.73 -18.08 9.15
N ASN A 79 -1.71 -17.18 9.03
CA ASN A 79 -3.12 -17.55 8.84
C ASN A 79 -3.33 -18.42 7.60
N LEU A 80 -2.66 -18.11 6.49
CA LEU A 80 -2.74 -18.92 5.28
C LEU A 80 -2.21 -20.33 5.52
N VAL A 81 -1.02 -20.45 6.12
CA VAL A 81 -0.37 -21.73 6.42
C VAL A 81 -1.21 -22.58 7.36
N GLU A 82 -1.79 -21.99 8.42
CA GLU A 82 -2.68 -22.68 9.35
C GLU A 82 -3.96 -23.19 8.69
N ARG A 83 -4.45 -22.50 7.65
CA ARG A 83 -5.63 -22.92 6.90
C ARG A 83 -5.35 -24.03 5.91
N ILE A 84 -4.09 -24.25 5.48
CA ILE A 84 -3.74 -25.27 4.47
C ILE A 84 -4.29 -26.68 4.82
N PRO A 85 -4.09 -27.23 6.04
CA PRO A 85 -4.61 -28.56 6.38
C PRO A 85 -6.14 -28.65 6.29
N SER A 86 -6.85 -27.59 6.71
CA SER A 86 -8.32 -27.52 6.67
C SER A 86 -8.90 -27.40 5.26
N ILE A 87 -8.09 -26.97 4.30
CA ILE A 87 -8.50 -26.73 2.92
C ILE A 87 -8.23 -27.97 2.03
N ILE A 88 -7.23 -28.78 2.42
CA ILE A 88 -6.84 -30.04 1.77
C ILE A 88 -7.64 -31.23 2.32
N GLY A 89 -8.00 -31.22 3.61
CA GLY A 89 -8.95 -32.17 4.21
C GLY A 89 -10.40 -31.92 3.76
#